data_AF-A0A3R9SC07-F1
#
_entry.id   AF-A0A3R9SC07-F1
#
_cell.length_a   1.000
_cell.length_b   1.000
_cell.length_c   1.000
_cell.angle_alpha   90.00
_cell.angle_beta   90.00
_cell.angle_gamma   90.00
#
_symmetry.space_group_name_H-M   'P 1'
#
loop_
_entity.id
_entity.type
_entity.pdbx_description
1 polymer ?
#
loop_
_entity_poly.entity_id
_entity_poly.type
_entity_poly.pdbx_seq_one_letter_code
_entity_poly.pdbx_strand_id
1 'polypeptide(L)'
;MSKRILHVVTNVSRYKNVDEPTGLWLGELTHAYDEFEKQGYIQDIVSPNGGKTPIEPKSLVPLVADKSFKDREKDQAFITLLANTFKPSDINWQDYDVIYYTGGHGVMWDFLDNPELQEITKNIYEKGGIVSSVCHGYCGLLNVRLSNGKRLIEGKKLTGFAWSEEVLAGVAKKVP
;
A
#
# COMPACT_ATOMS: atom_id res chain seq x y z
N MET A 1 -23.69 -5.64 -7.91
CA MET A 1 -22.70 -6.43 -7.16
C MET A 1 -21.90 -5.48 -6.28
N SER A 2 -21.47 -5.90 -5.09
CA SER A 2 -20.59 -5.06 -4.26
C SER A 2 -19.24 -4.88 -4.95
N LYS A 3 -18.62 -3.72 -4.76
CA LYS A 3 -17.29 -3.41 -5.30
C LYS A 3 -16.22 -4.14 -4.50
N ARG A 4 -15.12 -4.52 -5.15
CA ARG A 4 -13.98 -5.18 -4.50
C ARG A 4 -12.70 -4.36 -4.59
N ILE A 5 -12.03 -4.19 -3.46
CA ILE A 5 -10.83 -3.36 -3.30
C ILE A 5 -9.63 -4.25 -2.93
N LEU A 6 -8.52 -4.09 -3.65
CA LEU A 6 -7.24 -4.71 -3.32
C LEU A 6 -6.32 -3.70 -2.66
N HIS A 7 -6.03 -3.87 -1.37
CA HIS A 7 -5.08 -3.04 -0.65
C HIS A 7 -3.68 -3.61 -0.74
N VAL A 8 -2.71 -2.83 -1.19
CA VAL A 8 -1.31 -3.24 -1.27
C VAL A 8 -0.53 -2.68 -0.09
N VAL A 9 0.14 -3.55 0.67
CA VAL A 9 0.97 -3.21 1.84
C VAL A 9 2.37 -3.80 1.70
N THR A 10 3.37 -3.23 2.37
CA THR A 10 4.77 -3.69 2.30
C THR A 10 5.03 -4.96 3.11
N ASN A 11 6.09 -5.70 2.78
CA ASN A 11 6.72 -6.71 3.64
C ASN A 11 8.04 -6.23 4.27
N VAL A 12 8.52 -5.02 3.93
CA VAL A 12 9.83 -4.51 4.38
C VAL A 12 9.72 -3.94 5.79
N SER A 13 10.47 -4.53 6.72
CA SER A 13 10.39 -4.22 8.15
C SER A 13 11.54 -3.34 8.67
N ARG A 14 12.56 -3.08 7.85
CA ARG A 14 13.73 -2.27 8.20
C ARG A 14 14.24 -1.47 7.00
N TYR A 15 14.83 -0.31 7.27
CA TYR A 15 15.57 0.45 6.27
C TYR A 15 16.77 -0.40 5.78
N LYS A 16 17.04 -0.41 4.47
CA LYS A 16 18.05 -1.31 3.89
C LYS A 16 19.48 -1.12 4.42
N ASN A 17 19.86 0.12 4.74
CA ASN A 17 21.24 0.49 5.09
C ASN A 17 21.43 0.89 6.57
N VAL A 18 20.36 0.86 7.37
CA VAL A 18 20.38 1.28 8.77
C VAL A 18 19.49 0.32 9.55
N ASP A 19 19.94 -0.11 10.73
CA ASP A 19 19.17 -1.00 11.61
C ASP A 19 18.03 -0.26 12.33
N GLU A 20 17.14 0.36 11.57
CA GLU A 20 15.95 1.07 12.04
C GLU A 20 14.70 0.36 11.50
N PRO A 21 13.66 0.13 12.32
CA PRO A 21 12.42 -0.47 11.85
C PRO A 21 11.64 0.47 10.92
N THR A 22 10.91 -0.13 9.99
CA THR A 22 9.88 0.52 9.20
C THR A 22 8.75 -0.45 8.85
N GLY A 23 7.81 -0.04 8.00
CA GLY A 23 6.74 -0.90 7.51
C GLY A 23 5.59 -0.09 6.93
N LEU A 24 4.41 -0.70 6.99
CA LEU A 24 3.14 -0.08 6.67
C LEU A 24 2.86 1.08 7.62
N TRP A 25 2.53 2.25 7.08
CA TRP A 25 1.91 3.31 7.88
C TRP A 25 0.45 2.96 8.16
N LEU A 26 0.17 2.42 9.36
CA LEU A 26 -1.09 1.71 9.61
C LEU A 26 -2.34 2.57 9.37
N GLY A 27 -2.31 3.85 9.73
CA GLY A 27 -3.44 4.76 9.52
C GLY A 27 -3.85 4.90 8.05
N GLU A 28 -2.91 4.80 7.11
CA GLU A 28 -3.20 4.89 5.67
C GLU A 28 -4.01 3.70 5.15
N LEU A 29 -3.87 2.54 5.81
CA LEU A 29 -4.72 1.38 5.57
C LEU A 29 -6.04 1.49 6.34
N THR A 30 -6.00 1.72 7.65
CA THR A 30 -7.22 1.64 8.48
C THR A 30 -8.25 2.69 8.08
N HIS A 31 -7.82 3.91 7.73
CA HIS A 31 -8.73 4.97 7.29
C HIS A 31 -9.44 4.62 5.98
N ALA A 32 -8.69 4.11 5.00
CA ALA A 32 -9.25 3.67 3.73
C ALA A 32 -10.16 2.44 3.92
N TYR A 33 -9.72 1.47 4.71
CA TYR A 33 -10.44 0.24 4.99
C TYR A 33 -11.80 0.51 5.67
N ASP A 34 -11.81 1.39 6.68
CA ASP A 34 -13.03 1.80 7.38
C ASP A 34 -14.02 2.49 6.43
N GLU A 35 -13.53 3.35 5.53
CA GLU A 35 -14.40 4.06 4.60
C GLU A 35 -15.01 3.12 3.56
N PHE A 36 -14.23 2.19 3.01
CA PHE A 36 -14.76 1.18 2.09
C PHE A 36 -15.71 0.19 2.77
N GLU A 37 -15.46 -0.17 4.02
CA GLU A 37 -16.34 -1.05 4.80
C GLU A 37 -17.71 -0.40 5.05
N LYS A 38 -17.77 0.91 5.32
CA LYS A 38 -19.04 1.66 5.44
C LYS A 38 -19.88 1.60 4.16
N GLN A 39 -19.24 1.49 3.00
CA GLN A 39 -19.92 1.35 1.70
C GLN A 39 -20.29 -0.11 1.39
N GLY A 40 -19.95 -1.05 2.27
CA GLY A 40 -20.19 -2.49 2.09
C GLY A 40 -19.30 -3.13 1.04
N TYR A 41 -18.15 -2.52 0.72
CA TYR A 41 -17.20 -3.07 -0.25
C TYR A 41 -16.45 -4.27 0.31
N ILE A 42 -16.15 -5.23 -0.56
CA ILE A 42 -15.33 -6.38 -0.22
C ILE A 42 -13.87 -5.97 -0.35
N GLN A 43 -13.03 -6.39 0.58
CA GLN A 43 -11.65 -5.90 0.69
C GLN A 43 -10.71 -7.07 0.94
N ASP A 44 -9.59 -7.09 0.22
CA ASP A 44 -8.47 -8.00 0.48
C ASP A 44 -7.18 -7.20 0.64
N ILE A 45 -6.21 -7.80 1.32
CA ILE A 45 -4.88 -7.22 1.54
C ILE A 45 -3.84 -8.13 0.88
N VAL A 46 -3.03 -7.55 0.01
CA VAL A 46 -1.91 -8.20 -0.66
C VAL A 46 -0.60 -7.52 -0.25
N SER A 47 0.47 -8.30 -0.13
CA SER A 47 1.82 -7.77 0.01
C SER A 47 2.77 -8.47 -0.98
N PRO A 48 3.90 -7.87 -1.38
CA PRO A 48 4.82 -8.44 -2.38
C PRO A 48 5.17 -9.92 -2.21
N ASN A 49 5.31 -10.38 -0.97
CA ASN A 49 5.66 -11.76 -0.61
C ASN A 49 4.51 -12.52 0.07
N GLY A 50 3.36 -11.88 0.29
CA GLY A 50 2.29 -12.40 1.14
C GLY A 50 2.69 -12.54 2.61
N GLY A 51 1.82 -13.15 3.40
CA GLY A 51 2.05 -13.38 4.83
C GLY A 51 2.01 -12.10 5.64
N LYS A 52 2.91 -11.96 6.62
CA LYS A 52 2.86 -10.85 7.59
C LYS A 52 3.39 -9.55 7.00
N THR A 53 2.61 -8.48 7.11
CA THR A 53 3.08 -7.11 6.90
C THR A 53 3.65 -6.52 8.21
N PRO A 54 4.86 -5.91 8.20
CA PRO A 54 5.36 -5.15 9.32
C PRO A 54 4.67 -3.79 9.42
N ILE A 55 4.47 -3.29 10.63
CA ILE A 55 3.90 -1.97 10.88
C ILE A 55 5.02 -0.99 11.23
N GLU A 56 5.01 0.19 10.62
CA GLU A 56 5.92 1.29 10.95
C GLU A 56 5.69 1.74 12.40
N PRO A 57 6.66 1.60 13.33
CA PRO A 57 6.45 1.97 14.73
C PRO A 57 6.07 3.43 14.93
N LYS A 58 6.55 4.34 14.07
CA LYS A 58 6.18 5.76 14.11
C LYS A 58 4.70 5.99 13.80
N SER A 59 4.03 5.06 13.11
CA SER A 59 2.59 5.13 12.86
C SER A 59 1.71 4.74 14.06
N LEU A 60 2.33 4.23 15.14
CA LEU A 60 1.66 3.79 16.36
C LEU A 60 1.73 4.80 17.51
N VAL A 61 2.48 5.90 17.34
CA VAL A 61 2.66 6.86 18.45
C VAL A 61 1.36 7.63 18.72
N PRO A 62 1.05 7.99 19.98
CA PRO A 62 -0.23 8.63 20.34
C PRO A 62 -0.60 9.89 19.56
N LEU A 63 0.39 10.60 19.00
CA LEU A 63 0.18 11.81 18.20
C LEU A 63 -0.52 11.52 16.86
N VAL A 64 -0.32 10.32 16.29
CA VAL A 64 -0.87 9.92 14.98
C VAL A 64 -1.84 8.74 15.09
N ALA A 65 -1.77 7.97 16.19
CA ALA A 65 -2.64 6.85 16.50
C ALA A 65 -4.05 7.32 16.93
N ASP A 66 -4.93 7.47 15.94
CA ASP A 66 -6.30 7.95 16.13
C ASP A 66 -7.29 6.83 16.51
N LYS A 67 -8.59 7.13 16.45
CA LYS A 67 -9.65 6.18 16.81
C LYS A 67 -9.70 4.97 15.88
N SER A 68 -9.57 5.18 14.57
CA SER A 68 -9.62 4.09 13.57
C SER A 68 -8.53 3.07 13.85
N PHE A 69 -7.30 3.55 14.09
CA PHE A 69 -6.20 2.70 14.53
C PHE A 69 -6.53 1.91 15.81
N LYS A 70 -6.99 2.59 16.88
CA LYS A 70 -7.25 1.95 18.18
C LYS A 70 -8.36 0.91 18.14
N ASP A 71 -9.36 1.11 17.29
CA ASP A 71 -10.43 0.14 17.10
C ASP A 71 -9.90 -1.09 16.35
N ARG A 72 -9.13 -0.88 15.27
CA ARG A 72 -8.55 -1.96 14.44
C ARG A 72 -7.44 -2.74 15.15
N GLU A 73 -6.70 -2.11 16.06
CA GLU A 73 -5.72 -2.79 16.91
C GLU A 73 -6.38 -3.86 17.80
N LYS A 74 -7.64 -3.66 18.19
CA LYS A 74 -8.43 -4.60 19.01
C LYS A 74 -9.26 -5.58 18.18
N ASP A 75 -9.33 -5.38 16.87
CA ASP A 75 -10.06 -6.23 15.93
C ASP A 75 -9.19 -7.41 15.51
N GLN A 76 -9.40 -8.56 16.17
CA GLN A 76 -8.63 -9.76 15.90
C GLN A 76 -8.77 -10.26 14.46
N ALA A 77 -9.91 -10.02 13.80
CA ALA A 77 -10.09 -10.41 12.41
C ALA A 77 -9.21 -9.55 11.50
N PHE A 78 -9.22 -8.24 11.71
CA PHE A 78 -8.35 -7.32 10.97
C PHE A 78 -6.86 -7.61 11.19
N ILE A 79 -6.43 -7.83 12.44
CA ILE A 79 -5.05 -8.21 12.74
C ILE A 79 -4.65 -9.53 12.05
N THR A 80 -5.59 -10.47 11.95
CA THR A 80 -5.35 -11.73 11.23
C THR A 80 -5.13 -11.50 9.73
N LEU A 81 -5.82 -10.52 9.12
CA LEU A 81 -5.58 -10.12 7.72
C LEU A 81 -4.16 -9.58 7.53
N LEU A 82 -3.67 -8.74 8.45
CA LEU A 82 -2.29 -8.21 8.39
C LEU A 82 -1.22 -9.30 8.60
N ALA A 83 -1.54 -10.36 9.34
CA ALA A 83 -0.64 -11.50 9.53
C ALA A 83 -0.62 -12.46 8.34
N ASN A 84 -1.67 -12.47 7.51
CA ASN A 84 -1.90 -13.44 6.46
C ASN A 84 -2.34 -12.77 5.15
N THR A 85 -1.61 -11.73 4.73
CA THR A 85 -1.89 -11.07 3.44
C THR A 85 -1.69 -12.05 2.29
N PHE A 86 -2.48 -11.90 1.22
CA PHE A 86 -2.24 -12.62 -0.02
C PHE A 86 -0.87 -12.23 -0.59
N LYS A 87 -0.25 -13.15 -1.34
CA LYS A 87 0.82 -12.78 -2.29
C LYS A 87 0.21 -12.48 -3.66
N PRO A 88 0.90 -11.77 -4.55
CA PRO A 88 0.35 -11.39 -5.85
C PRO A 88 -0.13 -12.59 -6.68
N SER A 89 0.55 -13.73 -6.59
CA SER A 89 0.17 -14.95 -7.32
C SER A 89 -1.20 -15.54 -6.90
N ASP A 90 -1.73 -15.15 -5.74
CA ASP A 90 -3.05 -15.60 -5.26
C ASP A 90 -4.19 -14.71 -5.76
N ILE A 91 -3.86 -13.59 -6.40
CA ILE A 91 -4.81 -12.56 -6.81
C ILE A 91 -5.32 -12.83 -8.23
N ASN A 92 -6.63 -13.00 -8.35
CA ASN A 92 -7.34 -12.94 -9.62
C ASN A 92 -7.78 -11.49 -9.88
N TRP A 93 -7.01 -10.73 -10.66
CA TRP A 93 -7.22 -9.29 -10.88
C TRP A 93 -8.61 -8.95 -11.47
N GLN A 94 -9.25 -9.90 -12.14
CA GLN A 94 -10.59 -9.77 -12.71
C GLN A 94 -11.64 -9.45 -11.63
N ASP A 95 -11.43 -9.89 -10.39
CA ASP A 95 -12.37 -9.74 -9.29
C ASP A 95 -12.35 -8.34 -8.66
N TYR A 96 -11.35 -7.50 -8.94
CA TYR A 96 -11.11 -6.24 -8.24
C TYR A 96 -11.45 -5.01 -9.07
N ASP A 97 -12.27 -4.11 -8.54
CA ASP A 97 -12.59 -2.83 -9.20
C ASP A 97 -11.51 -1.77 -8.94
N VAL A 98 -10.79 -1.90 -7.82
CA VAL A 98 -9.83 -0.90 -7.33
C VAL A 98 -8.59 -1.60 -6.80
N ILE A 99 -7.42 -1.01 -7.08
CA ILE A 99 -6.17 -1.30 -6.37
C ILE A 99 -5.69 -0.03 -5.66
N TYR A 100 -5.43 -0.13 -4.36
CA TYR A 100 -5.03 0.96 -3.49
C TYR A 100 -3.69 0.65 -2.84
N TYR A 101 -2.68 1.45 -3.17
CA TYR A 101 -1.33 1.35 -2.62
C TYR A 101 -1.20 2.21 -1.36
N THR A 102 -1.00 1.55 -0.22
CA THR A 102 -0.63 2.21 1.03
C THR A 102 0.84 2.63 1.01
N GLY A 103 1.25 3.47 1.96
CA GLY A 103 2.61 3.94 2.14
C GLY A 103 3.25 3.47 3.45
N GLY A 104 4.05 4.35 4.04
CA GLY A 104 5.13 4.00 4.97
C GLY A 104 6.42 3.69 4.21
N HIS A 105 7.58 4.00 4.81
CA HIS A 105 8.85 4.00 4.07
C HIS A 105 9.25 2.63 3.52
N GLY A 106 8.80 1.53 4.12
CA GLY A 106 9.08 0.16 3.65
C GLY A 106 8.77 -0.07 2.17
N VAL A 107 7.72 0.58 1.65
CA VAL A 107 7.25 0.41 0.27
C VAL A 107 8.29 0.80 -0.79
N MET A 108 9.25 1.67 -0.42
CA MET A 108 10.29 2.15 -1.33
C MET A 108 11.22 1.02 -1.82
N TRP A 109 11.27 -0.11 -1.12
CA TRP A 109 12.15 -1.24 -1.45
C TRP A 109 11.46 -2.44 -2.09
N ASP A 110 10.14 -2.59 -1.97
CA ASP A 110 9.43 -3.79 -2.43
C ASP A 110 8.25 -3.54 -3.36
N PHE A 111 7.82 -2.29 -3.56
CA PHE A 111 6.76 -1.98 -4.54
C PHE A 111 7.29 -1.73 -5.94
N LEU A 112 8.41 -1.00 -6.06
CA LEU A 112 8.89 -0.45 -7.33
C LEU A 112 9.11 -1.52 -8.41
N ASP A 113 9.73 -2.64 -8.02
CA ASP A 113 10.20 -3.67 -8.95
C ASP A 113 9.46 -5.01 -8.80
N ASN A 114 8.24 -5.01 -8.24
CA ASN A 114 7.43 -6.22 -8.16
C ASN A 114 6.63 -6.44 -9.48
N PRO A 115 7.00 -7.41 -10.34
CA PRO A 115 6.38 -7.56 -11.65
C PRO A 115 4.93 -8.04 -11.57
N GLU A 116 4.56 -8.85 -10.57
CA GLU A 116 3.21 -9.37 -10.42
C GLU A 116 2.23 -8.25 -10.01
N LEU A 117 2.63 -7.39 -9.06
CA LEU A 117 1.86 -6.20 -8.70
C LEU A 117 1.73 -5.22 -9.87
N GLN A 118 2.78 -5.06 -10.68
CA GLN A 118 2.71 -4.25 -11.90
C GLN A 118 1.69 -4.82 -12.90
N GLU A 119 1.68 -6.14 -13.10
CA GLU A 119 0.73 -6.83 -13.98
C GLU A 119 -0.71 -6.70 -13.49
N ILE A 120 -0.95 -6.92 -12.20
CA ILE A 120 -2.27 -6.75 -11.58
C ILE A 120 -2.75 -5.30 -11.75
N THR A 121 -1.89 -4.32 -11.48
CA THR A 121 -2.23 -2.89 -11.60
C THR A 121 -2.55 -2.51 -13.04
N LYS A 122 -1.72 -2.95 -13.99
CA LYS A 122 -1.94 -2.74 -15.43
C LYS A 122 -3.32 -3.28 -15.82
N ASN A 123 -3.63 -4.52 -15.46
CA ASN A 123 -4.86 -5.17 -15.88
C ASN A 123 -6.11 -4.55 -15.23
N ILE A 124 -6.05 -4.17 -13.94
CA ILE A 124 -7.12 -3.43 -13.26
C ILE A 124 -7.34 -2.07 -13.92
N TYR A 125 -6.27 -1.35 -14.28
CA TYR A 125 -6.41 -0.06 -14.96
C TYR A 125 -7.00 -0.21 -16.36
N GLU A 126 -6.48 -1.13 -17.17
CA GLU A 126 -6.90 -1.30 -18.57
C GLU A 126 -8.33 -1.82 -18.73
N LYS A 127 -8.86 -2.56 -17.73
CA LYS A 127 -10.29 -2.91 -17.69
C LYS A 127 -11.21 -1.76 -17.24
N GLY A 128 -10.66 -0.59 -16.95
CA GLY A 128 -11.41 0.60 -16.49
C GLY A 128 -11.57 0.70 -14.97
N GLY A 129 -10.79 -0.05 -14.19
CA GLY A 129 -10.74 0.06 -12.73
C GLY A 129 -9.95 1.27 -12.24
N ILE A 130 -9.92 1.45 -10.93
CA ILE A 130 -9.25 2.59 -10.28
C ILE A 130 -7.90 2.14 -9.72
N VAL A 131 -6.86 2.93 -9.99
CA VAL A 131 -5.55 2.81 -9.34
C VAL A 131 -5.32 4.04 -8.48
N SER A 132 -5.05 3.83 -7.20
CA SER A 132 -4.84 4.90 -6.23
C SER A 132 -3.65 4.60 -5.32
N SER A 133 -3.04 5.65 -4.76
CA SER A 133 -1.94 5.53 -3.82
C SER A 133 -1.93 6.71 -2.85
N VAL A 134 -1.35 6.50 -1.66
CA VAL A 134 -1.10 7.56 -0.67
C VAL A 134 0.35 7.55 -0.21
N CYS A 135 0.87 8.70 0.22
CA CYS A 135 2.21 8.82 0.83
C CYS A 135 3.32 8.30 -0.09
N HIS A 136 4.06 7.25 0.28
CA HIS A 136 5.07 6.58 -0.55
C HIS A 136 4.49 5.49 -1.48
N GLY A 137 3.21 5.16 -1.35
CA GLY A 137 2.57 4.11 -2.17
C GLY A 137 2.67 4.36 -3.67
N TYR A 138 2.91 5.61 -4.10
CA TYR A 138 3.18 5.92 -5.51
C TYR A 138 4.38 5.16 -6.09
N CYS A 139 5.31 4.66 -5.25
CA CYS A 139 6.41 3.79 -5.67
C CYS A 139 5.91 2.58 -6.46
N GLY A 140 4.74 2.02 -6.11
CA GLY A 140 4.12 0.90 -6.84
C GLY A 140 3.60 1.25 -8.23
N LEU A 141 3.51 2.54 -8.57
CA LEU A 141 2.97 3.02 -9.85
C LEU A 141 4.06 3.38 -10.86
N LEU A 142 5.29 3.63 -10.41
CA LEU A 142 6.35 4.25 -11.22
C LEU A 142 6.78 3.39 -12.42
N ASN A 143 6.84 2.07 -12.22
CA ASN A 143 7.31 1.12 -13.24
C ASN A 143 6.17 0.37 -13.96
N VAL A 144 4.90 0.64 -13.65
CA VAL A 144 3.77 0.02 -14.33
C VAL A 144 3.73 0.46 -15.79
N ARG A 145 3.81 -0.50 -16.72
CA ARG A 145 3.70 -0.29 -18.16
C ARG A 145 2.38 -0.83 -18.68
N LEU A 146 1.70 -0.02 -19.48
CA LEU A 146 0.47 -0.38 -20.17
C LEU A 146 0.76 -1.22 -21.41
N SER A 147 -0.26 -1.88 -21.95
CA SER A 147 -0.18 -2.71 -23.16
C SER A 147 0.24 -1.92 -24.39
N ASN A 148 0.06 -0.60 -24.38
CA ASN A 148 0.55 0.31 -25.42
C ASN A 148 2.04 0.72 -25.25
N GLY A 149 2.75 0.17 -24.27
CA GLY A 149 4.16 0.43 -23.97
C GLY A 149 4.44 1.69 -23.13
N LYS A 150 3.46 2.57 -22.94
CA LYS A 150 3.58 3.77 -22.12
C LYS A 150 3.57 3.42 -20.63
N ARG A 151 4.14 4.29 -19.80
CA ARG A 151 3.97 4.17 -18.34
C ARG A 151 2.55 4.57 -17.95
N LEU A 152 1.99 3.89 -16.95
CA LEU A 152 0.68 4.22 -16.37
C LEU A 152 0.58 5.71 -16.01
N ILE A 153 1.66 6.27 -15.47
CA ILE A 153 1.74 7.64 -14.98
C ILE A 153 2.05 8.70 -16.06
N GLU A 154 2.27 8.29 -17.31
CA GLU A 154 2.64 9.21 -18.39
C GLU A 154 1.54 10.26 -18.64
N GLY A 155 1.90 11.54 -18.61
CA GLY A 155 0.97 12.66 -18.82
C GLY A 155 -0.04 12.87 -17.69
N LYS A 156 0.08 12.15 -16.57
CA LYS A 156 -0.78 12.31 -15.39
C LYS A 156 -0.15 13.24 -14.36
N LYS A 157 -0.99 13.93 -13.60
CA LYS A 157 -0.56 14.64 -12.38
C LYS A 157 -0.57 13.66 -11.23
N LEU A 158 0.53 13.60 -10.47
CA LEU A 158 0.65 12.78 -9.28
C LEU A 158 1.05 13.65 -8.08
N THR A 159 0.74 13.14 -6.90
CA THR A 159 1.26 13.63 -5.62
C THR A 159 1.77 12.45 -4.81
N GLY A 160 2.52 12.73 -3.76
CA GLY A 160 3.12 11.73 -2.88
C GLY A 160 3.88 12.42 -1.76
N PHE A 161 4.48 11.64 -0.87
CA PHE A 161 5.34 12.16 0.19
C PHE A 161 6.47 13.00 -0.41
N ALA A 162 6.57 14.25 0.02
CA ALA A 162 7.48 15.23 -0.54
C ALA A 162 8.88 15.09 0.06
N TRP A 163 9.90 15.45 -0.72
CA TRP A 163 11.28 15.44 -0.25
C TRP A 163 11.50 16.34 1.00
N SER A 164 10.79 17.47 1.09
CA SER A 164 10.83 18.31 2.29
C SER A 164 10.30 17.58 3.53
N GLU A 165 9.32 16.70 3.36
CA GLU A 165 8.77 15.89 4.46
C GLU A 165 9.77 14.80 4.87
N GLU A 166 10.57 14.25 3.95
CA GLU A 166 11.67 13.32 4.28
C GLU A 166 12.74 13.96 5.15
N VAL A 167 13.07 15.21 4.86
CA VAL A 167 14.02 16.01 5.64
C VAL A 167 13.46 16.27 7.03
N LEU A 168 12.18 16.68 7.12
CA LEU A 168 11.50 16.92 8.40
C LEU A 168 11.35 15.64 9.24
N ALA A 169 11.08 14.50 8.59
CA ALA A 169 11.00 13.19 9.22
C ALA A 169 12.38 12.65 9.67
N GLY A 170 13.48 13.30 9.27
CA GLY A 170 14.84 12.93 9.66
C GLY A 170 15.35 11.64 9.01
N VAL A 171 14.76 11.25 7.88
CA VAL A 171 15.07 9.98 7.18
C VAL A 171 15.57 10.19 5.74
N ALA A 172 15.67 11.42 5.25
CA ALA A 172 16.17 11.75 3.91
C ALA A 172 17.54 11.12 3.53
N LYS A 173 18.39 10.79 4.51
CA LYS A 173 19.69 10.11 4.28
C LYS A 173 19.62 8.58 4.36
N LYS A 174 18.45 8.02 4.67
CA LYS A 174 18.21 6.59 4.92
C LYS A 174 17.38 5.94 3.80
N VAL A 175 16.63 6.76 3.07
CA VAL A 175 15.80 6.36 1.94
C VAL A 175 16.62 6.37 0.63
N PRO A 176 16.25 5.56 -0.38
CA PRO A 176 16.88 5.52 -1.70
C PRO A 176 16.91 6.86 -2.45
#